data_AF-A0A9E1KQY0-F1
#
_entry.id   AF-A0A9E1KQY0-F1
#
_cell.length_a   1.000
_cell.length_b   1.000
_cell.length_c   1.000
_cell.angle_alpha   90.00
_cell.angle_beta   90.00
_cell.angle_gamma   90.00
#
_symmetry.space_group_name_H-M   'P 1'
#
loop_
_entity.id
_entity.type
_entity.pdbx_description
1 polymer ?
#
loop_
_entity_poly.entity_id
_entity_poly.type
_entity_poly.pdbx_seq_one_letter_code
_entity_poly.pdbx_strand_id
1 'polypeptide(L)'
;YLLLNDGAGFFLEENEGAIPERLAGGEQSFDPNNYPLPISTTLTLEMIDINNDGFQDVLAGLSNSDPDSDPISAVQILVNRGDGTFADETSTRLTSYMMDTAELGGVGLITVFDINQDGFDDFVVRSIIDSTTGVTTGPELMINDGTGVFDRAAAEYGLTDMVGQDDDPYPEDLDGDGDIDFMVDSVGTTVTIFTRID
;
A
#
# COMPACT_ATOMS: atom_id res chain seq x y z
N TYR A 1 14.96 4.79 -8.16
CA TYR A 1 16.43 4.77 -7.99
C TYR A 1 16.73 4.97 -6.52
N LEU A 2 17.82 4.39 -6.02
CA LEU A 2 18.29 4.54 -4.62
C LEU A 2 19.57 5.37 -4.61
N LEU A 3 19.62 6.35 -3.72
CA LEU A 3 20.79 7.18 -3.51
C LEU A 3 21.33 6.91 -2.09
N LEU A 4 22.55 6.38 -1.98
CA LEU A 4 23.20 6.19 -0.68
C LEU A 4 24.18 7.31 -0.40
N ASN A 5 24.22 7.74 0.86
CA ASN A 5 25.17 8.74 1.33
C ASN A 5 26.53 8.09 1.61
N ASP A 6 27.61 8.71 1.12
CA ASP A 6 28.98 8.21 1.30
C ASP A 6 29.59 8.50 2.70
N GLY A 7 28.81 9.07 3.61
CA GLY A 7 29.25 9.51 4.94
C GLY A 7 29.96 10.86 4.96
N ALA A 8 30.26 11.44 3.79
CA ALA A 8 30.81 12.79 3.63
C ALA A 8 29.74 13.80 3.19
N GLY A 9 28.48 13.36 3.05
CA GLY A 9 27.36 14.21 2.63
C GLY A 9 27.09 14.17 1.12
N PHE A 10 27.80 13.33 0.36
CA PHE A 10 27.52 13.13 -1.06
C PHE A 10 26.68 11.88 -1.28
N PHE A 11 25.91 11.87 -2.36
CA PHE A 11 25.02 10.78 -2.70
C PHE A 11 25.50 10.09 -3.96
N LEU A 12 25.50 8.76 -3.94
CA LEU A 12 25.81 7.92 -5.08
C LEU A 12 24.57 7.11 -5.43
N GLU A 13 24.26 7.03 -6.72
CA GLU A 13 23.27 6.07 -7.19
C GLU A 13 23.80 4.66 -6.98
N GLU A 14 22.97 3.81 -6.38
CA GLU A 14 23.30 2.41 -6.16
C GLU A 14 23.47 1.63 -7.47
N ASN A 15 24.14 0.49 -7.37
CA ASN A 15 24.37 -0.37 -8.53
C ASN A 15 23.06 -0.93 -9.10
N GLU A 16 23.06 -1.18 -10.41
CA GLU A 16 21.97 -1.85 -11.11
C GLU A 16 21.61 -3.18 -10.43
N GLY A 17 20.35 -3.33 -10.01
CA GLY A 17 19.85 -4.51 -9.30
C GLY A 17 19.81 -4.44 -7.77
N ALA A 18 20.22 -3.33 -7.15
CA ALA A 18 20.09 -3.15 -5.69
C ALA A 18 18.62 -3.07 -5.23
N ILE A 19 17.75 -2.46 -6.05
CA ILE A 19 16.30 -2.49 -5.88
C ILE A 19 15.73 -3.49 -6.90
N PRO A 20 14.93 -4.48 -6.46
CA PRO A 20 14.19 -5.37 -7.35
C PRO A 20 13.36 -4.60 -8.37
N GLU A 21 13.13 -5.21 -9.53
CA GLU A 21 12.19 -4.64 -10.48
C GLU A 21 10.80 -4.52 -9.86
N ARG A 22 10.05 -3.50 -10.28
CA ARG A 22 8.64 -3.36 -9.90
C ARG A 22 7.89 -4.65 -10.28
N LEU A 23 7.00 -5.12 -9.40
CA LEU A 23 6.10 -6.24 -9.69
C LEU A 23 5.51 -6.09 -11.09
N ALA A 24 5.84 -7.05 -11.96
CA ALA A 24 5.42 -7.18 -13.35
C ALA A 24 5.00 -5.87 -14.06
N GLY A 25 6.03 -5.15 -14.53
CA GLY A 25 6.03 -4.43 -15.79
C GLY A 25 7.34 -4.59 -16.58
N GLY A 26 8.24 -5.49 -16.16
CA GLY A 26 9.43 -5.87 -16.94
C GLY A 26 9.01 -6.49 -18.27
N GLU A 27 9.77 -6.29 -19.34
CA GLU A 27 9.44 -6.65 -20.74
C GLU A 27 8.95 -8.11 -20.91
N GLN A 28 7.68 -8.37 -20.61
CA GLN A 28 6.98 -9.60 -20.95
C GLN A 28 6.23 -9.31 -22.24
N SER A 29 6.68 -9.96 -23.31
CA SER A 29 6.00 -10.15 -24.60
C SER A 29 4.51 -9.80 -24.57
N PHE A 30 4.11 -8.79 -25.37
CA PHE A 30 2.73 -8.56 -25.80
C PHE A 30 2.03 -9.91 -26.11
N ASP A 31 1.15 -10.39 -25.23
CA ASP A 31 0.13 -11.36 -25.58
C ASP A 31 -1.16 -10.58 -25.87
N PRO A 32 -1.56 -10.41 -27.14
CA PRO A 32 -2.77 -9.66 -27.49
C PRO A 32 -4.08 -10.32 -27.02
N ASN A 33 -4.03 -11.49 -26.37
CA ASN A 33 -5.21 -12.22 -25.89
C ASN A 33 -5.27 -12.39 -24.37
N ASN A 34 -4.29 -11.88 -23.62
CA ASN A 34 -4.24 -11.96 -22.18
C ASN A 34 -3.86 -10.56 -21.68
N TYR A 35 -4.75 -9.85 -21.00
CA TYR A 35 -4.50 -8.48 -20.53
C TYR A 35 -3.87 -8.49 -19.12
N PRO A 36 -2.53 -8.44 -18.95
CA PRO A 36 -1.95 -7.78 -17.80
C PRO A 36 -1.68 -6.33 -18.21
N LEU A 37 -2.50 -5.41 -17.71
CA LEU A 37 -2.31 -3.98 -17.93
C LEU A 37 -0.94 -3.55 -17.36
N PRO A 38 -0.15 -2.71 -18.06
CA PRO A 38 1.12 -2.24 -17.55
C PRO A 38 0.90 -1.35 -16.32
N ILE A 39 1.19 -1.87 -15.13
CA ILE A 39 1.32 -1.07 -13.90
C ILE A 39 2.46 -0.09 -14.15
N SER A 40 2.24 1.22 -13.96
CA SER A 40 3.11 2.23 -14.58
C SER A 40 3.58 3.35 -13.64
N THR A 41 2.96 3.57 -12.48
CA THR A 41 3.36 4.67 -11.58
C THR A 41 3.49 4.21 -10.13
N THR A 42 4.60 4.56 -9.47
CA THR A 42 4.71 4.53 -8.01
C THR A 42 4.13 5.82 -7.47
N LEU A 43 3.13 5.72 -6.59
CA LEU A 43 2.40 6.87 -6.05
C LEU A 43 2.82 7.21 -4.63
N THR A 44 3.11 6.19 -3.82
CA THR A 44 3.66 6.38 -2.48
C THR A 44 4.83 5.45 -2.22
N LEU A 45 5.68 5.87 -1.29
CA LEU A 45 6.73 5.07 -0.67
C LEU A 45 6.65 5.32 0.84
N GLU A 46 6.36 4.28 1.59
CA GLU A 46 6.42 4.30 3.04
C GLU A 46 7.63 3.50 3.52
N MET A 47 8.28 4.01 4.55
CA MET A 47 9.42 3.36 5.21
C MET A 47 8.93 2.76 6.53
N ILE A 48 9.15 1.46 6.71
CA ILE A 48 8.63 0.67 7.83
C ILE A 48 9.63 -0.44 8.13
N ASP A 49 9.85 -0.79 9.40
CA ASP A 49 10.62 -1.99 9.77
C ASP A 49 9.65 -3.18 9.85
N ILE A 50 9.36 -3.80 8.70
CA ILE A 50 8.24 -4.75 8.55
C ILE A 50 8.47 -6.00 9.39
N ASN A 51 9.73 -6.42 9.53
CA ASN A 51 10.12 -7.68 10.15
C ASN A 51 10.86 -7.48 11.50
N ASN A 52 10.96 -6.25 11.99
CA ASN A 52 11.64 -5.85 13.22
C ASN A 52 13.12 -6.25 13.30
N ASP A 53 13.82 -6.24 12.17
CA ASP A 53 15.25 -6.55 12.11
C ASP A 53 16.16 -5.33 12.34
N GLY A 54 15.56 -4.14 12.48
CA GLY A 54 16.24 -2.88 12.70
C GLY A 54 16.64 -2.16 11.41
N PHE A 55 16.29 -2.70 10.24
CA PHE A 55 16.44 -2.04 8.95
C PHE A 55 15.09 -1.56 8.44
N GLN A 56 15.07 -0.35 7.87
CA GLN A 56 13.87 0.18 7.25
C GLN A 56 13.68 -0.47 5.88
N ASP A 57 12.51 -1.08 5.69
CA ASP A 57 11.98 -1.66 4.47
C ASP A 57 11.13 -0.63 3.70
N VAL A 58 10.70 -1.00 2.50
CA VAL A 58 9.89 -0.14 1.63
C VAL A 58 8.55 -0.79 1.33
N LEU A 59 7.47 -0.09 1.63
CA LEU A 59 6.15 -0.31 1.06
C LEU A 59 5.95 0.65 -0.11
N ALA A 60 5.79 0.11 -1.31
CA ALA A 60 5.54 0.90 -2.50
C ALA A 60 4.10 0.70 -2.98
N GLY A 61 3.33 1.79 -2.97
CA GLY A 61 2.00 1.81 -3.53
C GLY A 61 2.04 2.19 -5.00
N LEU A 62 1.42 1.36 -5.83
CA LEU A 62 1.52 1.38 -7.28
C LEU A 62 0.15 1.59 -7.91
N SER A 63 0.12 2.29 -9.04
CA SER A 63 -1.06 2.39 -9.89
C SER A 63 -0.73 2.24 -11.37
N ASN A 64 -1.74 1.91 -12.18
CA ASN A 64 -1.58 2.01 -13.63
C ASN A 64 -1.68 3.49 -14.07
N SER A 65 -1.11 3.79 -15.24
CA SER A 65 -1.07 5.16 -15.77
C SER A 65 -1.90 5.31 -17.05
N ASP A 66 -2.66 4.28 -17.41
CA ASP A 66 -3.43 4.29 -18.65
C ASP A 66 -4.83 4.86 -18.38
N PRO A 67 -5.14 6.08 -18.86
CA PRO A 67 -6.42 6.73 -18.63
C PRO A 67 -7.59 6.01 -19.31
N ASP A 68 -7.32 5.11 -20.26
CA ASP A 68 -8.32 4.32 -20.97
C ASP A 68 -8.53 2.93 -20.34
N SER A 69 -7.78 2.61 -19.27
CA SER A 69 -7.90 1.35 -18.52
C SER A 69 -8.44 1.57 -17.12
N ASP A 70 -9.16 0.57 -16.62
CA ASP A 70 -9.59 0.50 -15.22
C ASP A 70 -8.39 0.65 -14.30
N PRO A 71 -8.41 1.54 -13.28
CA PRO A 71 -7.26 1.72 -12.43
C PRO A 71 -6.83 0.40 -11.78
N ILE A 72 -5.57 0.27 -11.38
CA ILE A 72 -5.11 -0.91 -10.64
C ILE A 72 -4.41 -0.38 -9.41
N SER A 73 -4.75 -0.86 -8.23
CA SER A 73 -3.95 -0.60 -7.02
C SER A 73 -3.13 -1.83 -6.65
N ALA A 74 -1.82 -1.66 -6.48
CA ALA A 74 -0.97 -2.73 -5.97
C ALA A 74 0.00 -2.21 -4.92
N VAL A 75 0.38 -3.11 -4.00
CA VAL A 75 1.42 -2.87 -3.01
C VAL A 75 2.60 -3.78 -3.34
N GLN A 76 3.80 -3.23 -3.37
CA GLN A 76 5.05 -3.98 -3.43
C GLN A 76 5.80 -3.82 -2.11
N ILE A 77 6.28 -4.93 -1.57
CA ILE A 77 7.05 -4.99 -0.33
C ILE A 77 8.49 -5.32 -0.65
N LEU A 78 9.39 -4.37 -0.39
CA LEU A 78 10.83 -4.53 -0.59
C LEU A 78 11.53 -4.54 0.76
N VAL A 79 12.04 -5.70 1.16
CA VAL A 79 12.74 -5.91 2.44
C VAL A 79 14.22 -5.59 2.28
N ASN A 80 14.72 -4.72 3.15
CA ASN A 80 16.10 -4.29 3.21
C ASN A 80 16.98 -5.37 3.83
N ARG A 81 18.07 -5.73 3.16
CA ARG A 81 19.01 -6.73 3.67
C ARG A 81 20.10 -6.16 4.59
N GLY A 82 20.06 -4.85 4.85
CA GLY A 82 21.03 -4.13 5.66
C GLY A 82 22.38 -3.87 4.96
N ASP A 83 22.53 -4.29 3.71
CA ASP A 83 23.74 -4.14 2.90
C ASP A 83 23.58 -3.19 1.71
N GLY A 84 22.48 -2.42 1.69
CA GLY A 84 22.11 -1.53 0.58
C GLY A 84 21.33 -2.22 -0.54
N THR A 85 21.02 -3.52 -0.41
CA THR A 85 20.18 -4.26 -1.34
C THR A 85 18.82 -4.62 -0.74
N PHE A 86 17.83 -4.80 -1.62
CA PHE A 86 16.46 -5.14 -1.26
C PHE A 86 16.03 -6.48 -1.87
N ALA A 87 15.12 -7.17 -1.19
CA ALA A 87 14.42 -8.36 -1.67
C ALA A 87 12.94 -8.02 -1.90
N ASP A 88 12.38 -8.43 -3.03
CA ASP A 88 10.92 -8.37 -3.19
C ASP A 88 10.32 -9.56 -2.43
N GLU A 89 9.62 -9.25 -1.35
CA GLU A 89 8.95 -10.24 -0.49
C GLU A 89 7.41 -10.08 -0.54
N THR A 90 6.89 -9.38 -1.56
CA THR A 90 5.46 -9.08 -1.68
C THR A 90 4.62 -10.35 -1.57
N SER A 91 4.89 -11.36 -2.42
CA SER A 91 4.09 -12.59 -2.47
C SER A 91 4.12 -13.43 -1.19
N THR A 92 5.16 -13.27 -0.37
CA THR A 92 5.31 -14.01 0.89
C THR A 92 4.71 -13.26 2.07
N ARG A 93 4.65 -11.93 2.01
CA ARG A 93 4.16 -11.07 3.09
C ARG A 93 2.74 -10.58 2.87
N LEU A 94 2.24 -10.58 1.64
CA LEU A 94 0.86 -10.28 1.28
C LEU A 94 0.23 -11.53 0.63
N THR A 95 -0.15 -12.49 1.48
CA THR A 95 -0.63 -13.80 1.01
C THR A 95 -2.10 -13.79 0.60
N SER A 96 -2.89 -12.87 1.18
CA SER A 96 -4.34 -12.73 0.97
C SER A 96 -4.72 -11.54 0.09
N TYR A 97 -3.79 -10.61 -0.14
CA TYR A 97 -3.93 -9.53 -1.10
C TYR A 97 -3.60 -10.07 -2.51
N MET A 98 -4.52 -10.85 -3.07
CA MET A 98 -4.46 -11.16 -4.49
C MET A 98 -4.56 -9.83 -5.23
N MET A 99 -3.48 -9.53 -5.94
CA MET A 99 -3.36 -8.51 -6.97
C MET A 99 -4.30 -8.90 -8.12
N ASP A 100 -5.62 -8.92 -7.87
CA ASP A 100 -6.61 -9.10 -8.92
C ASP A 100 -6.74 -7.76 -9.63
N THR A 101 -5.75 -7.53 -10.49
CA THR A 101 -5.54 -6.35 -11.30
C THR A 101 -6.65 -6.11 -12.32
N ALA A 102 -7.67 -6.97 -12.38
CA ALA A 102 -8.80 -6.81 -13.28
C ALA A 102 -10.04 -6.21 -12.61
N GLU A 103 -10.15 -6.27 -11.27
CA GLU A 103 -11.39 -5.91 -10.57
C GLU A 103 -11.21 -4.76 -9.56
N LEU A 104 -9.97 -4.36 -9.25
CA LEU A 104 -9.65 -3.36 -8.23
C LEU A 104 -9.11 -2.05 -8.84
N GLY A 105 -10.03 -1.19 -9.29
CA GLY A 105 -9.79 0.21 -9.61
C GLY A 105 -9.27 0.98 -8.41
N GLY A 106 -8.00 1.37 -8.36
CA GLY A 106 -7.55 2.18 -7.23
C GLY A 106 -6.24 2.89 -7.38
N VAL A 107 -5.99 3.76 -6.40
CA VAL A 107 -4.76 4.54 -6.25
C VAL A 107 -4.00 3.91 -5.08
N GLY A 108 -2.78 3.40 -5.32
CA GLY A 108 -1.92 2.84 -4.28
C GLY A 108 -1.35 3.92 -3.35
N LEU A 109 -2.21 4.67 -2.65
CA LEU A 109 -1.81 5.49 -1.50
C LEU A 109 -1.89 4.62 -0.26
N ILE A 110 -0.83 4.65 0.53
CA ILE A 110 -0.61 3.81 1.70
C ILE A 110 -0.39 4.78 2.87
N THR A 111 -0.99 4.48 4.01
CA THR A 111 -0.63 5.11 5.29
C THR A 111 -0.27 4.02 6.29
N VAL A 112 0.83 4.21 7.01
CA VAL A 112 1.38 3.27 8.01
C VAL A 112 1.09 3.77 9.42
N PHE A 113 0.64 2.88 10.30
CA PHE A 113 0.27 3.15 11.69
C PHE A 113 0.03 1.83 12.44
N ASP A 114 0.05 1.83 13.77
CA ASP A 114 -0.27 0.66 14.60
C ASP A 114 -1.73 0.77 15.08
N ILE A 115 -2.66 0.08 14.44
CA ILE A 115 -4.10 0.23 14.73
C ILE A 115 -4.52 -0.51 16.01
N ASN A 116 -3.80 -1.59 16.33
CA ASN A 116 -4.16 -2.51 17.40
C ASN A 116 -3.28 -2.36 18.65
N GLN A 117 -2.29 -1.45 18.60
CA GLN A 117 -1.31 -1.13 19.63
C GLN A 117 -0.46 -2.32 20.09
N ASP A 118 -0.19 -3.26 19.19
CA ASP A 118 0.65 -4.43 19.49
C ASP A 118 2.15 -4.15 19.33
N GLY A 119 2.51 -2.96 18.85
CA GLY A 119 3.88 -2.52 18.62
C GLY A 119 4.41 -2.88 17.24
N PHE A 120 3.56 -3.38 16.34
CA PHE A 120 3.89 -3.65 14.95
C PHE A 120 3.09 -2.74 14.03
N ASP A 121 3.79 -2.08 13.12
CA ASP A 121 3.14 -1.20 12.16
C ASP A 121 2.27 -2.01 11.18
N ASP A 122 1.02 -1.58 11.06
CA ASP A 122 0.02 -1.99 10.07
C ASP A 122 -0.01 -0.96 8.93
N PHE A 123 -0.87 -1.20 7.94
CA PHE A 123 -1.13 -0.15 6.96
C PHE A 123 -2.53 -0.21 6.36
N VAL A 124 -2.97 0.94 5.88
CA VAL A 124 -4.20 1.08 5.11
C VAL A 124 -3.87 1.50 3.68
N VAL A 125 -4.55 0.90 2.71
CA VAL A 125 -4.54 1.31 1.32
C VAL A 125 -5.83 2.05 1.02
N ARG A 126 -5.71 3.20 0.34
CA ARG A 126 -6.86 4.01 -0.10
C ARG A 126 -7.93 3.17 -0.81
N SER A 127 -9.17 3.63 -0.66
CA SER A 127 -10.38 3.06 -1.25
C SER A 127 -10.22 2.67 -2.73
N ILE A 128 -10.90 1.57 -3.07
CA ILE A 128 -10.88 0.94 -4.37
C ILE A 128 -12.27 1.11 -5.02
N ILE A 129 -12.30 1.66 -6.22
CA ILE A 129 -13.44 1.60 -7.13
C ILE A 129 -13.37 0.26 -7.84
N ASP A 130 -14.32 -0.65 -7.62
CA ASP A 130 -14.47 -1.79 -8.53
C ASP A 130 -14.84 -1.24 -9.91
N SER A 131 -13.96 -1.41 -10.87
CA SER A 131 -14.12 -0.83 -12.20
C SER A 131 -15.17 -1.58 -13.04
N THR A 132 -15.45 -2.83 -12.70
CA THR A 132 -16.43 -3.69 -13.37
C THR A 132 -17.84 -3.38 -12.89
N THR A 133 -18.01 -3.11 -11.60
CA THR A 133 -19.32 -2.81 -10.99
C THR A 133 -19.57 -1.32 -10.80
N GLY A 134 -18.54 -0.48 -10.84
CA GLY A 134 -18.58 0.94 -10.51
C GLY A 134 -18.85 1.21 -9.03
N VAL A 135 -18.76 0.18 -8.17
CA VAL A 135 -19.01 0.28 -6.73
C VAL A 135 -17.71 0.64 -6.04
N THR A 136 -17.73 1.69 -5.24
CA THR A 136 -16.60 2.00 -4.37
C THR A 136 -16.67 1.13 -3.12
N THR A 137 -15.59 0.42 -2.84
CA THR A 137 -15.36 -0.23 -1.55
C THR A 137 -14.60 0.75 -0.66
N GLY A 138 -14.79 0.65 0.66
CA GLY A 138 -13.96 1.40 1.60
C GLY A 138 -12.46 1.05 1.49
N PRO A 139 -11.61 1.74 2.27
CA PRO A 139 -10.18 1.47 2.31
C PRO A 139 -9.87 0.03 2.78
N GLU A 140 -8.73 -0.48 2.33
CA GLU A 140 -8.26 -1.83 2.65
C GLU A 140 -7.22 -1.78 3.77
N LEU A 141 -7.55 -2.32 4.94
CA LEU A 141 -6.66 -2.42 6.09
C LEU A 141 -5.90 -3.75 6.09
N MET A 142 -4.59 -3.67 6.24
CA MET A 142 -3.66 -4.79 6.35
C MET A 142 -3.05 -4.81 7.75
N ILE A 143 -3.29 -5.89 8.49
CA ILE A 143 -2.75 -6.10 9.85
C ILE A 143 -1.49 -6.94 9.79
N ASN A 144 -0.42 -6.48 10.43
CA ASN A 144 0.83 -7.19 10.59
C ASN A 144 0.70 -8.25 11.70
N ASP A 145 1.11 -9.50 11.43
CA ASP A 145 1.12 -10.57 12.44
C ASP A 145 2.30 -10.51 13.42
N GLY A 146 3.11 -9.44 13.34
CA GLY A 146 4.34 -9.20 14.10
C GLY A 146 5.59 -9.85 13.49
N THR A 147 5.43 -10.64 12.42
CA THR A 147 6.54 -11.19 11.62
C THR A 147 6.67 -10.48 10.27
N GLY A 148 5.78 -9.52 10.01
CA GLY A 148 5.68 -8.79 8.77
C GLY A 148 4.95 -9.57 7.68
N VAL A 149 4.07 -10.49 8.06
CA VAL A 149 3.04 -11.05 7.18
C VAL A 149 1.74 -10.31 7.47
N PHE A 150 1.09 -9.86 6.41
CA PHE A 150 -0.06 -8.98 6.47
C PHE A 150 -1.35 -9.69 6.04
N ASP A 151 -2.40 -9.52 6.84
CA ASP A 151 -3.73 -10.04 6.58
C ASP A 151 -4.77 -8.92 6.43
N ARG A 152 -5.73 -9.11 5.53
CA ARG A 152 -6.83 -8.15 5.31
C ARG A 152 -7.78 -8.14 6.51
N ALA A 153 -8.03 -6.97 7.07
CA ALA A 153 -8.91 -6.80 8.23
C ALA A 153 -9.96 -5.69 8.07
N ALA A 154 -10.10 -5.06 6.90
CA ALA A 154 -11.03 -3.94 6.70
C ALA A 154 -12.46 -4.21 7.22
N ALA A 155 -13.00 -5.40 6.97
CA ALA A 155 -14.34 -5.79 7.42
C ALA A 155 -14.44 -5.96 8.94
N GLU A 156 -13.38 -6.46 9.59
CA GLU A 156 -13.33 -6.64 11.04
C GLU A 156 -13.34 -5.30 11.77
N TYR A 157 -12.72 -4.28 11.17
CA TYR A 157 -12.66 -2.92 11.68
C TYR A 157 -13.78 -2.02 11.14
N GLY A 158 -14.76 -2.58 10.42
CA GLY A 158 -15.92 -1.83 9.93
C GLY A 158 -15.63 -0.81 8.82
N LEU A 159 -14.47 -0.90 8.17
CA LEU A 159 -14.03 0.02 7.12
C LEU A 159 -14.68 -0.28 5.75
N THR A 160 -15.36 -1.42 5.60
CA THR A 160 -15.96 -1.82 4.31
C THR A 160 -17.19 -1.03 3.90
N ASP A 161 -17.88 -0.40 4.86
CA ASP A 161 -19.13 0.35 4.64
C ASP A 161 -18.88 1.84 4.37
N MET A 162 -17.63 2.26 4.19
CA MET A 162 -17.28 3.64 3.87
C MET A 162 -17.71 3.93 2.42
N VAL A 163 -18.80 4.68 2.28
CA VAL A 163 -19.45 4.96 0.99
C VAL A 163 -19.05 6.35 0.48
N GLY A 164 -17.84 6.46 -0.06
CA GLY A 164 -17.36 7.67 -0.72
C GLY A 164 -16.51 7.32 -1.95
N GLN A 165 -16.43 8.21 -2.94
CA GLN A 165 -15.43 8.04 -4.00
C GLN A 165 -14.13 8.64 -3.48
N ASP A 166 -13.02 7.94 -3.68
CA ASP A 166 -11.70 8.50 -3.44
C ASP A 166 -11.39 8.80 -1.96
N ASP A 167 -11.76 7.86 -1.08
CA ASP A 167 -11.63 8.02 0.37
C ASP A 167 -10.16 7.90 0.84
N ASP A 168 -9.56 9.03 1.22
CA ASP A 168 -8.23 9.12 1.84
C ASP A 168 -8.35 8.95 3.36
N PRO A 169 -7.93 7.80 3.94
CA PRO A 169 -7.92 7.61 5.38
C PRO A 169 -6.74 8.32 6.04
N TYR A 170 -7.05 9.15 7.04
CA TYR A 170 -6.07 9.79 7.91
C TYR A 170 -6.21 9.21 9.33
N PRO A 171 -5.37 8.22 9.72
CA PRO A 171 -5.39 7.63 11.04
C PRO A 171 -4.81 8.57 12.08
N GLU A 172 -5.53 8.78 13.20
CA GLU A 172 -5.10 9.59 14.35
C GLU A 172 -6.00 9.29 15.55
N ASP A 173 -5.51 9.44 16.79
CA ASP A 173 -6.36 9.44 17.99
C ASP A 173 -7.06 10.81 18.12
N LEU A 174 -8.27 10.93 17.57
CA LEU A 174 -8.97 12.21 17.43
C LEU A 174 -9.77 12.59 18.67
N ASP A 175 -10.21 11.62 19.47
CA ASP A 175 -10.99 11.86 20.68
C ASP A 175 -10.19 11.70 21.99
N GLY A 176 -8.96 11.17 21.91
CA GLY A 176 -8.02 11.07 23.00
C GLY A 176 -8.24 9.86 23.92
N ASP A 177 -8.96 8.83 23.46
CA ASP A 177 -9.18 7.60 24.22
C ASP A 177 -8.04 6.58 24.04
N GLY A 178 -7.16 6.84 23.09
CA GLY A 178 -5.96 6.07 22.81
C GLY A 178 -6.14 5.01 21.74
N ASP A 179 -7.31 4.83 21.14
CA ASP A 179 -7.45 4.06 19.91
C ASP A 179 -7.29 4.92 18.64
N ILE A 180 -7.11 4.26 17.49
CA ILE A 180 -6.93 4.97 16.22
C ILE A 180 -8.29 5.22 15.58
N ASP A 181 -8.61 6.50 15.41
CA ASP A 181 -9.72 6.98 14.61
C ASP A 181 -9.30 7.22 13.16
N PHE A 182 -10.28 7.41 12.28
CA PHE A 182 -10.03 7.84 10.90
C PHE A 182 -10.80 9.11 10.57
N MET A 183 -10.08 10.14 10.12
CA MET A 183 -10.67 11.20 9.32
C MET A 183 -10.59 10.82 7.85
N VAL A 184 -11.68 10.96 7.11
CA VAL A 184 -11.72 10.61 5.68
C VAL A 184 -12.14 11.81 4.84
N ASP A 185 -11.29 12.16 3.87
CA ASP A 185 -11.66 13.05 2.77
C ASP A 185 -12.22 12.22 1.62
N SER A 186 -13.30 12.69 1.02
CA SER A 186 -14.05 11.97 -0.01
C SER A 186 -14.54 12.94 -1.06
N VAL A 187 -14.29 12.63 -2.32
CA VAL A 187 -14.54 13.56 -3.43
C VAL A 187 -16.03 13.85 -3.54
N GLY A 188 -16.40 15.12 -3.35
CA GLY A 188 -17.77 15.60 -3.51
C GLY A 188 -18.67 15.43 -2.29
N THR A 189 -18.14 14.99 -1.15
CA THR A 189 -18.87 14.91 0.13
C THR A 189 -18.26 15.84 1.19
N THR A 190 -18.78 15.80 2.42
CA THR A 190 -18.20 16.52 3.57
C THR A 190 -17.25 15.57 4.29
N VAL A 191 -16.11 16.09 4.77
CA VAL A 191 -15.17 15.33 5.63
C VAL A 191 -15.95 14.58 6.70
N THR A 192 -15.74 13.26 6.76
CA THR A 192 -16.41 12.37 7.71
C THR A 192 -15.38 11.87 8.71
N ILE A 193 -15.75 11.85 10.00
CA ILE A 193 -14.93 11.33 11.08
C ILE A 193 -15.55 10.01 11.53
N PHE A 194 -14.74 8.97 11.55
CA PHE A 194 -15.09 7.65 12.07
C PHE A 194 -14.30 7.44 13.35
N THR A 195 -15.04 7.36 14.46
CA THR A 195 -14.46 6.97 15.74
C THR A 195 -14.92 5.57 16.11
N ARG A 196 -14.00 4.77 16.65
CA ARG A 196 -14.40 3.48 17.21
C ARG A 196 -15.11 3.75 18.53
N ILE A 197 -16.18 3.01 18.82
CA ILE A 197 -16.91 3.13 20.08
C ILE A 197 -16.90 1.74 20.71
N ASP A 198 -16.16 1.60 21.80
CA ASP A 198 -16.14 0.41 22.67
C ASP A 198 -17.51 0.08 23.30
#